data_AF-A0A2N6A424-F1
#
_entry.id   AF-A0A2N6A424-F1
#
_cell.length_a   1.000
_cell.length_b   1.000
_cell.length_c   1.000
_cell.angle_alpha   90.00
_cell.angle_beta   90.00
_cell.angle_gamma   90.00
#
_symmetry.space_group_name_H-M   'P 1'
#
loop_
_entity.id
_entity.type
_entity.pdbx_description
1 polymer ?
#
loop_
_entity_poly.entity_id
_entity_poly.type
_entity_poly.pdbx_seq_one_letter_code
_entity_poly.pdbx_strand_id
1 'polypeptide(L)'
;YIIDTQQRAVVDSLELGGHPQRLARDADGHLYTIDGGVTSIHLASKTITDEFIPGFFYGLFVDTTDGRIYVSDPIDYTQAGRVAAYDLSGSELFSFDVGVIPGAMALASPQ
;
A
#
# COMPACT_ATOMS: atom_id res chain seq x y z
N TYR A 1 -12.68 2.12 7.87
CA TYR A 1 -13.23 2.35 9.23
C TYR A 1 -12.11 2.28 10.24
N ILE A 2 -12.20 3.08 11.31
CA ILE A 2 -11.33 2.98 12.48
C ILE A 2 -12.12 2.25 13.56
N ILE A 3 -11.57 1.12 14.01
CA ILE A 3 -12.25 0.19 14.93
C ILE A 3 -11.45 0.15 16.23
N ASP A 4 -12.12 0.42 17.35
CA ASP A 4 -11.60 0.12 18.67
C ASP A 4 -11.94 -1.33 19.00
N THR A 5 -10.91 -2.15 19.18
CA THR A 5 -11.05 -3.58 19.44
C THR A 5 -11.41 -3.90 20.88
N GLN A 6 -11.14 -3.01 21.83
CA GLN A 6 -11.57 -3.15 23.22
C GLN A 6 -13.07 -2.87 23.34
N GLN A 7 -13.53 -1.79 22.70
CA GLN A 7 -14.95 -1.40 22.68
C GLN A 7 -15.78 -2.22 21.69
N ARG A 8 -15.12 -2.91 20.73
CA ARG A 8 -15.76 -3.64 19.62
C ARG A 8 -16.68 -2.74 18.80
N ALA A 9 -16.26 -1.51 18.58
CA ALA A 9 -17.06 -0.48 17.94
C ALA A 9 -16.26 0.23 16.84
N VAL A 10 -16.98 0.68 15.81
CA VAL A 10 -16.45 1.69 14.90
C VAL A 10 -16.42 3.00 15.67
N VAL A 11 -15.24 3.58 15.85
CA VAL A 11 -15.06 4.85 16.58
C VAL A 11 -14.93 6.04 15.64
N ASP A 12 -14.57 5.80 14.37
CA ASP A 12 -14.44 6.83 13.36
C ASP A 12 -14.45 6.21 11.94
N SER A 13 -14.62 7.06 10.93
CA SER A 13 -14.58 6.67 9.51
C SER A 13 -14.01 7.79 8.66
N LEU A 14 -13.46 7.40 7.51
CA LEU A 14 -13.02 8.30 6.46
C LEU A 14 -13.62 7.82 5.14
N GLU A 15 -14.24 8.73 4.41
CA GLU A 15 -14.75 8.47 3.06
C GLU A 15 -13.64 8.77 2.05
N LEU A 16 -13.25 7.76 1.28
CA LEU A 16 -12.19 7.87 0.27
C LEU A 16 -12.75 8.04 -1.16
N GLY A 17 -14.03 7.72 -1.38
CA GLY A 17 -14.56 7.53 -2.73
C GLY A 17 -13.96 6.30 -3.42
N GLY A 18 -14.20 6.18 -4.73
CA GLY A 18 -13.56 5.18 -5.59
C GLY A 18 -13.75 3.71 -5.19
N HIS A 19 -12.73 2.89 -5.45
CA HIS A 19 -12.72 1.45 -5.18
C HIS A 19 -11.47 1.02 -4.39
N PRO A 20 -11.21 1.59 -3.20
CA PRO A 20 -10.01 1.28 -2.43
C PRO A 20 -9.92 -0.22 -2.10
N GLN A 21 -8.76 -0.78 -2.39
CA GLN A 21 -8.39 -2.17 -2.14
C GLN A 21 -7.02 -2.21 -1.45
N ARG A 22 -6.83 -3.22 -0.61
CA ARG A 22 -5.62 -3.43 0.21
C ARG A 22 -5.37 -2.25 1.15
N LEU A 23 -5.06 -2.54 2.41
CA LEU A 23 -4.72 -1.51 3.37
C LEU A 23 -3.43 -1.92 4.06
N ALA A 24 -2.47 -1.02 4.07
CA ALA A 24 -1.21 -1.17 4.79
C ALA A 24 -0.96 0.08 5.63
N ARG A 25 -0.13 -0.05 6.67
CA ARG A 25 0.17 1.01 7.63
C ARG A 25 1.67 1.06 7.89
N ASP A 26 2.25 2.26 7.92
CA ASP A 26 3.64 2.48 8.35
C ASP A 26 3.75 2.66 9.89
N ALA A 27 4.99 2.86 10.37
CA ALA A 27 5.25 3.13 11.78
C ALA A 27 4.81 4.56 12.21
N ASP A 28 4.76 5.52 11.27
CA ASP A 28 4.48 6.93 11.52
C ASP A 28 2.97 7.25 11.55
N GLY A 29 2.11 6.29 11.20
CA GLY A 29 0.66 6.44 11.24
C GLY A 29 0.03 6.84 9.91
N HIS A 30 0.76 6.76 8.79
CA HIS A 30 0.16 6.77 7.47
C HIS A 30 -0.44 5.41 7.13
N LEU A 31 -1.58 5.46 6.47
CA LEU A 31 -2.17 4.33 5.79
C LEU A 31 -1.96 4.49 4.28
N TYR A 32 -1.83 3.37 3.60
CA TYR A 32 -1.74 3.31 2.15
C TYR A 32 -2.81 2.35 1.65
N THR A 33 -3.48 2.72 0.56
CA THR A 33 -4.47 1.90 -0.12
C THR A 33 -4.29 1.99 -1.62
N ILE A 34 -4.69 0.95 -2.35
CA ILE A 34 -4.72 0.95 -3.82
C ILE A 34 -6.11 1.39 -4.29
N ASP A 35 -6.19 2.33 -5.21
CA ASP A 35 -7.40 2.61 -6.01
C ASP A 35 -6.97 2.91 -7.45
N GLY A 36 -6.38 1.91 -8.10
CA GLY A 36 -5.49 2.10 -9.24
C GLY A 36 -4.06 2.40 -8.74
N GLY A 37 -3.77 3.66 -8.48
CA GLY A 37 -2.52 4.09 -7.83
C GLY A 37 -2.56 3.88 -6.31
N VAL A 38 -1.48 4.24 -5.62
CA VAL A 38 -1.46 4.28 -4.15
C VAL A 38 -1.98 5.64 -3.67
N THR A 39 -2.99 5.64 -2.82
CA THR A 39 -3.43 6.79 -2.02
C THR A 39 -2.80 6.70 -0.64
N SER A 40 -2.24 7.81 -0.15
CA SER A 40 -1.71 7.95 1.22
C SER A 40 -2.71 8.68 2.11
N ILE A 41 -2.81 8.26 3.38
CA ILE A 41 -3.72 8.83 4.37
C ILE A 41 -2.96 9.04 5.68
N HIS A 42 -2.78 10.27 6.12
CA HIS A 42 -2.26 10.54 7.47
C HIS A 42 -3.41 10.48 8.48
N LEU A 43 -3.43 9.45 9.33
CA LEU A 43 -4.61 9.12 10.14
C LEU A 43 -4.96 10.19 11.18
N ALA A 44 -3.96 10.84 11.78
CA ALA A 44 -4.18 11.84 12.82
C ALA A 44 -4.79 13.13 12.26
N SER A 45 -4.32 13.61 11.11
CA SER A 45 -4.87 14.82 10.47
C SER A 45 -6.01 14.55 9.50
N LYS A 46 -6.29 13.27 9.20
CA LYS A 46 -7.23 12.82 8.16
C LYS A 46 -6.92 13.40 6.77
N THR A 47 -5.66 13.73 6.51
CA THR A 47 -5.22 14.22 5.21
C THR A 47 -5.11 13.06 4.24
N ILE A 48 -5.77 13.18 3.09
CA ILE A 48 -5.72 12.22 1.99
C ILE A 48 -4.86 12.82 0.88
N THR A 49 -4.01 12.00 0.28
CA THR A 49 -3.22 12.35 -0.91
C THR A 49 -3.44 11.25 -1.94
N ASP A 50 -4.33 11.53 -2.88
CA ASP A 50 -4.59 10.67 -4.04
C ASP A 50 -3.36 10.65 -4.96
N GLU A 51 -3.19 9.54 -5.68
CA GLU A 51 -2.04 9.32 -6.59
C GLU A 51 -0.67 9.58 -5.93
N PHE A 52 -0.55 9.33 -4.62
CA PHE A 52 0.72 9.45 -3.88
C PHE A 52 1.84 8.64 -4.54
N ILE A 53 1.52 7.42 -5.01
CA ILE A 53 2.32 6.72 -6.01
C ILE A 53 1.40 6.45 -7.22
N PRO A 54 1.58 7.13 -8.36
CA PRO A 54 0.74 6.93 -9.53
C PRO A 54 1.04 5.56 -10.17
N GLY A 55 0.01 4.90 -10.69
CA GLY A 55 0.16 3.62 -11.37
C GLY A 55 -1.11 2.80 -11.36
N PHE A 56 -0.97 1.51 -11.68
CA PHE A 56 -2.04 0.53 -11.61
C PHE A 56 -1.53 -0.72 -10.90
N PHE A 57 -1.78 -0.80 -9.60
CA PHE A 57 -1.19 -1.81 -8.73
C PHE A 57 -2.21 -2.85 -8.28
N TYR A 58 -1.72 -4.03 -7.90
CA TYR A 58 -2.54 -5.17 -7.48
C TYR A 58 -2.23 -5.66 -6.06
N GLY A 59 -0.96 -5.50 -5.64
CA GLY A 59 -0.49 -5.80 -4.30
C GLY A 59 0.13 -4.57 -3.66
N LEU A 60 -0.04 -4.47 -2.34
CA LEU A 60 0.52 -3.43 -1.48
C LEU A 60 1.02 -4.07 -0.20
N PHE A 61 2.26 -3.76 0.18
CA PHE A 61 2.87 -4.18 1.44
C PHE A 61 3.75 -3.04 1.97
N VAL A 62 3.80 -2.84 3.28
CA VAL A 62 4.68 -1.84 3.91
C VAL A 62 5.63 -2.54 4.86
N ASP A 63 6.93 -2.36 4.62
CA ASP A 63 7.98 -2.72 5.56
C ASP A 63 8.19 -1.58 6.55
N THR A 64 7.74 -1.78 7.78
CA THR A 64 7.88 -0.81 8.86
C THR A 64 9.28 -0.78 9.46
N THR A 65 10.12 -1.78 9.17
CA THR A 65 11.51 -1.84 9.69
C THR A 65 12.41 -0.94 8.86
N ASP A 66 12.35 -1.09 7.53
CA ASP A 66 13.18 -0.32 6.60
C ASP A 66 12.48 0.93 6.05
N GLY A 67 11.20 1.16 6.38
CA GLY A 67 10.43 2.31 5.88
C GLY A 67 10.21 2.26 4.38
N ARG A 68 9.71 1.13 3.87
CA ARG A 68 9.51 0.92 2.43
C ARG A 68 8.09 0.50 2.09
N ILE A 69 7.59 1.01 0.97
CA ILE A 69 6.32 0.63 0.37
C ILE A 69 6.62 -0.25 -0.83
N TYR A 70 6.08 -1.46 -0.82
CA TYR A 70 6.17 -2.39 -1.95
C TYR A 70 4.82 -2.44 -2.64
N VAL A 71 4.84 -2.25 -3.96
CA VAL A 71 3.68 -2.43 -4.82
C VAL A 71 3.99 -3.46 -5.91
N SER A 72 2.95 -4.11 -6.39
CA SER A 72 3.06 -5.06 -7.48
C SER A 72 2.17 -4.69 -8.66
N ASP A 73 2.74 -4.70 -9.86
CA ASP A 73 2.11 -4.34 -11.12
C ASP A 73 1.92 -5.62 -11.96
N PRO A 74 0.67 -6.01 -12.30
CA PRO A 74 0.40 -7.16 -13.16
C PRO A 74 0.67 -6.89 -14.64
N ILE A 75 0.94 -5.64 -15.02
CA ILE A 75 1.15 -5.09 -16.36
C ILE A 75 -0.08 -5.24 -17.26
N ASP A 76 -0.42 -6.47 -17.65
CA ASP A 76 -1.59 -6.81 -18.47
C ASP A 76 -2.31 -8.09 -18.03
N TYR A 77 -1.98 -8.62 -16.85
CA TYR A 77 -2.52 -9.87 -16.29
C TYR A 77 -2.13 -11.17 -17.02
N THR A 78 -1.29 -11.09 -18.05
CA THR A 78 -0.88 -12.26 -18.84
C THR A 78 0.62 -12.45 -18.86
N GLN A 79 1.40 -11.37 -18.90
CA GLN A 79 2.85 -11.41 -18.86
C GLN A 79 3.41 -11.38 -17.42
N ALA A 80 4.72 -11.57 -17.30
CA ALA A 80 5.44 -11.41 -16.05
C ALA A 80 5.20 -10.01 -15.47
N GLY A 81 4.84 -9.94 -14.19
CA GLY A 81 4.62 -8.67 -13.51
C GLY A 81 5.91 -8.04 -13.00
N ARG A 82 5.76 -6.93 -12.29
CA ARG A 82 6.86 -6.22 -11.61
C ARG A 82 6.53 -5.99 -10.15
N VAL A 83 7.53 -6.06 -9.29
CA VAL A 83 7.46 -5.50 -7.93
C VAL A 83 8.38 -4.28 -7.89
N ALA A 84 7.87 -3.18 -7.32
CA ALA A 84 8.63 -1.96 -7.11
C ALA A 84 8.59 -1.58 -5.63
N ALA A 85 9.73 -1.11 -5.12
CA ALA A 85 9.89 -0.60 -3.77
C ALA A 85 10.08 0.91 -3.82
N TYR A 86 9.36 1.60 -2.95
CA TYR A 86 9.38 3.05 -2.78
C TYR A 86 9.77 3.38 -1.34
N ASP A 87 10.36 4.54 -1.11
CA ASP A 87 10.47 5.08 0.25
C ASP A 87 9.13 5.66 0.73
N LEU A 88 9.06 6.07 2.01
CA LEU A 88 7.86 6.68 2.58
C LEU A 88 7.51 8.07 2.02
N SER A 89 8.37 8.65 1.16
CA SER A 89 8.08 9.88 0.42
C SER A 89 7.42 9.62 -0.95
N GLY A 90 7.28 8.35 -1.35
CA GLY A 90 6.72 7.95 -2.63
C GLY A 90 7.74 7.93 -3.77
N SER A 91 9.04 8.00 -3.46
CA SER A 91 10.10 7.92 -4.47
C SER A 91 10.51 6.46 -4.71
N GLU A 92 10.55 6.04 -5.98
CA GLU A 92 10.97 4.67 -6.34
C GLU A 92 12.45 4.48 -5.97
N LEU A 93 12.74 3.39 -5.24
CA LEU A 93 14.08 2.98 -4.87
C LEU A 93 14.65 1.97 -5.86
N PHE A 94 13.87 0.92 -6.15
CA PHE A 94 14.24 -0.14 -7.08
C PHE A 94 13.02 -0.97 -7.46
N SER A 95 13.21 -1.82 -8.47
CA SER A 95 12.18 -2.77 -8.91
C SER A 95 12.80 -3.99 -9.58
N PHE A 96 11.99 -5.03 -9.72
CA PHE A 96 12.39 -6.29 -10.34
C PHE A 96 11.19 -7.04 -10.90
N ASP A 97 11.44 -7.85 -11.92
CA ASP A 97 10.43 -8.69 -12.55
C ASP A 97 10.07 -9.88 -11.66
N VAL A 98 8.81 -10.29 -11.70
CA VAL A 98 8.26 -11.41 -10.94
C VAL A 98 7.33 -12.25 -11.81
N GLY A 99 6.64 -13.23 -11.21
CA GLY A 99 5.64 -14.03 -11.91
C GLY A 99 4.43 -13.23 -12.39
N VAL A 100 3.53 -13.92 -13.09
CA VAL A 100 2.27 -13.37 -13.61
C VAL A 100 1.32 -13.07 -12.45
N ILE A 101 0.68 -11.88 -12.46
CA ILE A 101 -0.29 -11.39 -11.46
C ILE A 101 0.23 -11.55 -10.01
N PRO A 102 1.30 -10.83 -9.63
CA PRO A 102 1.78 -10.82 -8.25
C PRO A 102 0.75 -10.15 -7.31
N GLY A 103 0.14 -10.91 -6.41
CA GLY A 103 -0.96 -10.41 -5.55
C GLY A 103 -0.70 -10.40 -4.04
N ALA A 104 0.37 -11.06 -3.58
CA ALA A 104 0.75 -11.13 -2.18
C ALA A 104 2.27 -11.21 -2.03
N MET A 105 2.78 -10.64 -0.93
CA MET A 105 4.21 -10.57 -0.63
C MET A 105 4.42 -10.88 0.85
N ALA A 106 5.56 -11.47 1.17
CA ALA A 106 6.05 -11.62 2.53
C ALA A 106 7.56 -11.33 2.52
N LEU A 107 8.02 -10.57 3.52
CA LEU A 107 9.45 -10.33 3.71
C LEU A 107 10.03 -11.41 4.59
N ALA A 108 11.23 -11.86 4.24
CA ALA A 108 12.04 -12.73 5.06
C ALA A 108 13.40 -12.06 5.27
N SER A 109 13.83 -11.92 6.52
CA SER A 109 15.20 -11.56 6.83
C SER A 109 16.11 -12.77 6.51
N PRO A 110 17.35 -12.54 6.03
CA PRO A 110 18.32 -13.62 5.92
C PRO A 110 18.53 -14.27 7.30
N GLN A 111 18.59 -15.60 7.32
CA GLN A 111 18.99 -16.39 8.50
C GLN A 111 20.47 -16.17 8.82
#